data_AF-A0A522W232-F1
#
_entry.id   AF-A0A522W232-F1
#
_cell.length_a   1.000
_cell.length_b   1.000
_cell.length_c   1.000
_cell.angle_alpha   90.00
_cell.angle_beta   90.00
_cell.angle_gamma   90.00
#
_symmetry.space_group_name_H-M   'P 1'
#
loop_
_entity.id
_entity.type
_entity.pdbx_description
1 polymer ?
#
loop_
_entity_poly.entity_id
_entity_poly.type
_entity_poly.pdbx_seq_one_letter_code
_entity_poly.pdbx_strand_id
1 'polypeptide(L)'
;MERRMGVRICSALAIAAMLVAAAAGGADDGASDKVLKSTSDHTKFKVLQQDFASGPEVTRACLTCHTEAAKQLQLTQHWRWEFLNPDGRRLGKKSVINNFCTAVASNYAYCTTCHIGYGWKDDSFDFSAQENVDCLICHDTTGNYRKAPGFAGEVVTKETEFPPGSGTLVKAVKLKPIAQEVAKTSRDNCGACHFFGGGGDGVKHGDLDSSLASPDKALDVHMDALGNNFTCATCHMTEGHQVPGSRYAPTAADRGGAHLRGKEYKTNPTTCQSCHGQAPHKAGSAKLNDHTDRVACQTCHIPAYARGGIPTKMSWDWSSAGLMGLDGKPVLRKDAKGHVVYTAAKGTFVLAENVVPGYVWFNGRVTYTLLGDRIEKGAQPTRINHFEGSAGDNRSVIWPVKVFRGKQAYDPLYKSLVVTHMAGTDDTAFWTNFNWEKAVAVGMASVGAPFSGKVDFVETESMWPITHMVAPAKDALRCHDCHASGARLEKVAGIYIPGRGSDHSVWLEVIGWALAALALAGALVHGTGRIAAARRRH
;
A
#
# COMPACT_ATOMS: atom_id res chain seq x y z
N MET A 1 1.21 93.64 5.48
CA MET A 1 2.33 94.48 5.01
C MET A 1 3.19 93.66 4.05
N GLU A 2 3.74 94.32 3.03
CA GLU A 2 4.90 93.99 2.16
C GLU A 2 5.28 92.51 1.88
N ARG A 3 5.39 92.02 0.61
CA ARG A 3 6.36 92.36 -0.47
C ARG A 3 7.82 92.05 -0.07
N ARG A 4 8.66 91.37 -0.86
CA ARG A 4 8.72 90.93 -2.29
C ARG A 4 9.44 89.55 -2.36
N MET A 5 9.32 88.62 -3.33
CA MET A 5 9.08 88.60 -4.80
C MET A 5 10.38 88.44 -5.62
N GLY A 6 10.45 87.37 -6.44
CA GLY A 6 11.61 86.97 -7.29
C GLY A 6 11.40 85.55 -7.86
N VAL A 7 10.66 85.25 -8.94
CA VAL A 7 10.54 85.90 -10.27
C VAL A 7 11.89 85.80 -11.02
N ARG A 8 12.07 85.14 -12.18
CA ARG A 8 11.20 84.80 -13.34
C ARG A 8 11.73 83.46 -13.99
N ILE A 9 11.29 82.84 -15.11
CA ILE A 9 10.43 83.17 -16.27
C ILE A 9 9.75 81.89 -16.89
N CYS A 10 9.46 81.93 -18.20
CA CYS A 10 8.78 80.99 -19.11
C CYS A 10 9.65 79.76 -19.54
N SER A 11 9.20 78.78 -20.35
CA SER A 11 8.14 78.79 -21.39
C SER A 11 7.40 77.46 -21.57
N ALA A 12 6.19 77.53 -22.16
CA ALA A 12 5.39 76.39 -22.59
C ALA A 12 5.42 76.25 -24.13
N LEU A 13 5.35 75.00 -24.62
CA LEU A 13 4.78 74.48 -25.87
C LEU A 13 5.19 72.99 -25.97
N ALA A 14 4.58 72.08 -26.73
CA ALA A 14 3.18 71.77 -27.00
C ALA A 14 3.13 70.52 -27.91
N ILE A 15 2.03 69.75 -27.85
CA ILE A 15 1.62 68.69 -28.81
C ILE A 15 2.44 67.38 -28.76
N ALA A 16 1.72 66.27 -28.97
CA ALA A 16 2.16 64.89 -28.78
C ALA A 16 2.45 64.16 -30.10
N ALA A 17 3.15 63.02 -30.02
CA ALA A 17 3.10 61.96 -31.03
C ALA A 17 3.44 60.59 -30.42
N MET A 18 2.62 59.58 -30.74
CA MET A 18 2.91 58.13 -30.71
C MET A 18 3.15 57.50 -29.30
N LEU A 19 2.56 56.37 -28.92
CA LEU A 19 2.61 55.01 -29.51
C LEU A 19 4.07 54.50 -29.54
N VAL A 20 4.44 53.36 -28.94
CA VAL A 20 3.64 52.18 -28.52
C VAL A 20 3.99 51.78 -27.08
N ALA A 21 2.98 51.47 -26.26
CA ALA A 21 3.19 50.73 -25.01
C ALA A 21 3.41 49.25 -25.36
N ALA A 22 4.64 48.76 -25.19
CA ALA A 22 4.98 47.36 -25.40
C ALA A 22 4.45 46.47 -24.25
N ALA A 23 3.13 46.34 -24.18
CA ALA A 23 2.50 45.25 -23.45
C ALA A 23 2.90 43.95 -24.14
N ALA A 24 3.84 43.23 -23.54
CA ALA A 24 4.23 41.90 -23.98
C ALA A 24 3.07 40.93 -23.70
N GLY A 25 2.10 40.90 -24.61
CA GLY A 25 1.06 39.89 -24.61
C GLY A 25 1.74 38.53 -24.74
N GLY A 26 1.68 37.73 -23.68
CA GLY A 26 1.71 36.29 -23.86
C GLY A 26 0.56 35.96 -24.79
N ALA A 27 0.86 35.27 -25.91
CA ALA A 27 -0.17 34.87 -26.84
C ALA A 27 -1.19 34.00 -26.08
N ASP A 28 -2.44 34.44 -26.05
CA ASP A 28 -3.55 33.59 -25.65
C ASP A 28 -3.77 32.62 -26.82
N ASP A 29 -3.01 31.53 -26.81
CA ASP A 29 -3.06 30.48 -27.83
C ASP A 29 -4.47 29.87 -27.82
N GLY A 30 -5.33 30.41 -28.69
CA GLY A 30 -6.77 30.20 -28.73
C GLY A 30 -7.19 28.77 -29.08
N ALA A 31 -6.96 27.84 -28.16
CA ALA A 31 -7.41 26.46 -28.21
C ALA A 31 -8.93 26.40 -27.96
N SER A 32 -9.69 26.62 -29.03
CA SER A 32 -11.15 26.43 -29.05
C SER A 32 -11.56 25.00 -28.68
N ASP A 33 -12.79 24.86 -28.19
CA ASP A 33 -13.52 23.60 -27.96
C ASP A 33 -12.77 22.47 -27.24
N LYS A 34 -12.95 22.41 -25.90
CA LYS A 34 -12.66 21.27 -24.99
C LYS A 34 -11.72 20.20 -25.58
N VAL A 35 -10.45 20.56 -25.77
CA VAL A 35 -9.44 19.66 -26.36
C VAL A 35 -9.41 18.33 -25.60
N LEU A 36 -9.69 17.23 -26.31
CA LEU A 36 -9.71 15.90 -25.71
C LEU A 36 -8.31 15.55 -25.18
N LYS A 37 -8.23 15.21 -23.88
CA LYS A 37 -6.98 14.80 -23.21
C LYS A 37 -6.47 13.41 -23.64
N SER A 38 -7.06 12.85 -24.69
CA SER A 38 -6.79 11.54 -25.29
C SER A 38 -6.71 11.72 -26.80
N THR A 39 -5.79 11.01 -27.45
CA THR A 39 -5.67 10.94 -28.92
C THR A 39 -6.77 10.10 -29.57
N SER A 40 -7.62 9.46 -28.77
CA SER A 40 -8.70 8.57 -29.23
C SER A 40 -9.98 8.80 -28.41
N ASP A 41 -11.11 8.76 -29.12
CA ASP A 41 -12.46 8.87 -28.57
C ASP A 41 -13.17 7.53 -28.76
N HIS A 42 -13.33 6.77 -27.67
CA HIS A 42 -13.83 5.40 -27.72
C HIS A 42 -15.31 5.30 -28.12
N THR A 43 -16.08 6.40 -28.02
CA THR A 43 -17.48 6.43 -28.50
C THR A 43 -17.58 6.26 -30.03
N LYS A 44 -16.54 6.67 -30.77
CA LYS A 44 -16.51 6.71 -32.25
C LYS A 44 -16.06 5.40 -32.89
N PHE A 45 -15.48 4.46 -32.13
CA PHE A 45 -15.08 3.16 -32.69
C PHE A 45 -16.29 2.25 -32.90
N LYS A 46 -16.58 1.87 -34.14
CA LYS A 46 -17.71 0.97 -34.49
C LYS A 46 -17.69 -0.35 -33.70
N VAL A 47 -16.50 -0.89 -33.40
CA VAL A 47 -16.34 -2.13 -32.61
C VAL A 47 -16.79 -1.99 -31.15
N LEU A 48 -16.94 -0.76 -30.64
CA LEU A 48 -17.46 -0.44 -29.30
C LEU A 48 -18.92 0.07 -29.31
N GLN A 49 -19.56 0.12 -30.49
CA GLN A 49 -20.96 0.54 -30.65
C GLN A 49 -21.95 -0.64 -30.62
N GLN A 50 -21.45 -1.88 -30.64
CA GLN A 50 -22.24 -3.09 -30.36
C GLN A 50 -22.56 -3.22 -28.86
N ASP A 51 -23.59 -4.00 -28.53
CA ASP A 51 -23.87 -4.40 -27.15
C ASP A 51 -23.05 -5.67 -26.81
N PHE A 52 -22.53 -5.75 -25.59
CA PHE A 52 -21.66 -6.84 -25.14
C PHE A 52 -22.36 -7.70 -24.07
N ALA A 53 -22.36 -9.02 -24.27
CA ALA A 53 -22.96 -9.99 -23.35
C ALA A 53 -21.97 -10.49 -22.28
N SER A 54 -20.66 -10.35 -22.48
CA SER A 54 -19.61 -10.80 -21.55
C SER A 54 -18.38 -9.88 -21.55
N GLY A 55 -17.58 -9.95 -20.47
CA GLY A 55 -16.31 -9.23 -20.36
C GLY A 55 -15.31 -9.55 -21.48
N PRO A 56 -15.08 -10.84 -21.80
CA PRO A 56 -14.19 -11.24 -22.89
C PRO A 56 -14.60 -10.75 -24.29
N GLU A 57 -15.87 -10.44 -24.55
CA GLU A 57 -16.28 -9.80 -25.80
C GLU A 57 -15.77 -8.35 -25.91
N VAL A 58 -15.78 -7.60 -24.80
CA VAL A 58 -15.18 -6.26 -24.74
C VAL A 58 -13.68 -6.36 -24.96
N THR A 59 -13.00 -7.29 -24.30
CA THR A 59 -11.55 -7.47 -24.47
C THR A 59 -11.19 -7.87 -25.91
N ARG A 60 -11.96 -8.74 -26.58
CA ARG A 60 -11.79 -9.01 -28.02
C ARG A 60 -11.95 -7.74 -28.87
N ALA A 61 -12.89 -6.85 -28.54
CA ALA A 61 -13.04 -5.56 -29.20
C ALA A 61 -11.87 -4.59 -28.92
N CYS A 62 -11.32 -4.56 -27.70
CA CYS A 62 -10.12 -3.78 -27.38
C CYS A 62 -8.88 -4.29 -28.14
N LEU A 63 -8.74 -5.61 -28.28
CA LEU A 63 -7.57 -6.24 -28.91
C LEU A 63 -7.47 -6.02 -30.42
N THR A 64 -8.52 -5.54 -31.10
CA THR A 64 -8.40 -5.11 -32.51
C THR A 64 -7.53 -3.86 -32.70
N CYS A 65 -7.22 -3.13 -31.61
CA CYS A 65 -6.38 -1.94 -31.63
C CYS A 65 -5.22 -2.01 -30.61
N HIS A 66 -5.41 -2.69 -29.48
CA HIS A 66 -4.42 -2.80 -28.39
C HIS A 66 -3.70 -4.15 -28.40
N THR A 67 -3.16 -4.58 -29.55
CA THR A 67 -2.70 -5.96 -29.84
C THR A 67 -1.68 -6.54 -28.85
N GLU A 68 -0.89 -5.68 -28.19
CA GLU A 68 0.15 -6.10 -27.24
C GLU A 68 -0.27 -5.97 -25.76
N ALA A 69 -1.39 -5.31 -25.47
CA ALA A 69 -1.78 -4.97 -24.09
C ALA A 69 -2.07 -6.22 -23.24
N ALA A 70 -2.80 -7.20 -23.78
CA ALA A 70 -3.03 -8.47 -23.09
C ALA A 70 -1.72 -9.23 -22.85
N LYS A 71 -0.85 -9.36 -23.86
CA LYS A 71 0.46 -10.04 -23.72
C LYS A 71 1.34 -9.38 -22.64
N GLN A 72 1.37 -8.04 -22.62
CA GLN A 72 2.06 -7.26 -21.59
C GLN A 72 1.49 -7.52 -20.19
N LEU A 73 0.16 -7.48 -20.04
CA LEU A 73 -0.52 -7.81 -18.78
C LEU A 73 -0.30 -9.26 -18.35
N GLN A 74 -0.28 -10.22 -19.29
CA GLN A 74 -0.03 -11.64 -19.04
C GLN A 74 1.37 -11.92 -18.45
N LEU A 75 2.35 -11.03 -18.69
CA LEU A 75 3.67 -11.09 -18.07
C LEU A 75 3.70 -10.53 -16.64
N THR A 76 2.70 -9.78 -16.19
CA THR A 76 2.69 -9.11 -14.87
C THR A 76 2.44 -10.05 -13.69
N GLN A 77 2.73 -9.55 -12.49
CA GLN A 77 2.25 -10.14 -11.23
C GLN A 77 0.72 -10.07 -11.08
N HIS A 78 0.05 -9.08 -11.69
CA HIS A 78 -1.39 -8.90 -11.58
C HIS A 78 -2.16 -10.02 -12.29
N TRP A 79 -1.69 -10.46 -13.46
CA TRP A 79 -2.25 -11.61 -14.17
C TRP A 79 -1.85 -12.94 -13.52
N ARG A 80 -0.55 -13.18 -13.36
CA ARG A 80 -0.05 -14.50 -12.95
C ARG A 80 -0.27 -14.81 -11.46
N TRP A 81 -0.43 -13.77 -10.63
CA TRP A 81 -0.46 -13.86 -9.15
C TRP A 81 0.73 -14.61 -8.54
N GLU A 82 1.84 -14.66 -9.27
CA GLU A 82 3.08 -15.33 -8.90
C GLU A 82 4.23 -14.33 -8.79
N PHE A 83 5.27 -14.72 -8.07
CA PHE A 83 6.54 -14.03 -7.96
C PHE A 83 7.65 -15.06 -7.82
N LEU A 84 8.64 -15.05 -8.71
CA LEU A 84 9.85 -15.83 -8.49
C LEU A 84 10.79 -15.00 -7.61
N ASN A 85 10.95 -15.43 -6.36
CA ASN A 85 11.86 -14.78 -5.42
C ASN A 85 13.32 -15.08 -5.82
N PRO A 86 14.31 -14.19 -5.55
CA PRO A 86 15.71 -14.44 -5.94
C PRO A 86 16.38 -15.67 -5.31
N ASP A 87 15.77 -16.29 -4.29
CA ASP A 87 16.18 -17.59 -3.73
C ASP A 87 15.51 -18.80 -4.41
N GLY A 88 14.84 -18.59 -5.55
CA GLY A 88 14.17 -19.62 -6.34
C GLY A 88 12.76 -20.00 -5.86
N ARG A 89 12.30 -19.51 -4.69
CA ARG A 89 10.97 -19.85 -4.18
C ARG A 89 9.86 -19.09 -4.92
N ARG A 90 8.77 -19.79 -5.23
CA ARG A 90 7.57 -19.21 -5.85
C ARG A 90 6.65 -18.61 -4.77
N LEU A 91 6.64 -17.29 -4.69
CA LEU A 91 5.71 -16.50 -3.89
C LEU A 91 4.59 -15.97 -4.81
N GLY A 92 3.80 -15.01 -4.31
CA GLY A 92 2.63 -14.45 -5.01
C GLY A 92 1.29 -14.89 -4.40
N LYS A 93 0.20 -14.20 -4.76
CA LYS A 93 -1.15 -14.42 -4.18
C LYS A 93 -1.68 -15.84 -4.46
N LYS A 94 -1.22 -16.52 -5.51
CA LYS A 94 -1.56 -17.92 -5.82
C LYS A 94 -0.85 -18.93 -4.92
N SER A 95 0.37 -18.62 -4.46
CA SER A 95 1.25 -19.57 -3.76
C SER A 95 1.39 -19.35 -2.24
N VAL A 96 1.15 -18.14 -1.72
CA VAL A 96 1.35 -17.85 -0.29
C VAL A 96 0.07 -18.02 0.53
N ILE A 97 0.18 -18.77 1.63
CA ILE A 97 -0.81 -18.76 2.72
C ILE A 97 -0.68 -17.41 3.45
N ASN A 98 -1.81 -16.87 3.93
CA ASN A 98 -1.84 -15.67 4.76
C ASN A 98 -2.85 -15.82 5.91
N ASN A 99 -2.68 -15.05 6.98
CA ASN A 99 -3.53 -15.12 8.17
C ASN A 99 -4.84 -14.32 8.09
N PHE A 100 -5.23 -13.81 6.91
CA PHE A 100 -6.59 -13.34 6.64
C PHE A 100 -7.42 -14.50 6.09
N CYS A 101 -7.71 -14.52 4.79
CA CYS A 101 -8.53 -15.54 4.13
C CYS A 101 -7.77 -16.83 3.76
N THR A 102 -6.76 -17.24 4.52
CA THR A 102 -5.93 -18.45 4.28
C THR A 102 -5.22 -18.48 2.92
N ALA A 103 -5.74 -19.20 1.92
CA ALA A 103 -5.15 -19.40 0.60
C ALA A 103 -6.17 -19.19 -0.53
N VAL A 104 -5.68 -19.00 -1.76
CA VAL A 104 -6.53 -18.85 -2.96
C VAL A 104 -7.02 -20.19 -3.50
N ALA A 105 -6.17 -21.22 -3.45
CA ALA A 105 -6.54 -22.57 -3.85
C ALA A 105 -7.80 -23.05 -3.10
N SER A 106 -8.63 -23.83 -3.78
CA SER A 106 -9.99 -24.19 -3.36
C SER A 106 -11.00 -23.02 -3.21
N ASN A 107 -10.60 -21.76 -3.36
CA ASN A 107 -11.43 -20.58 -3.09
C ASN A 107 -11.46 -19.57 -4.26
N TYR A 108 -11.01 -20.00 -5.44
CA TYR A 108 -10.79 -19.17 -6.63
C TYR A 108 -11.97 -18.25 -6.95
N ALA A 109 -13.19 -18.79 -7.06
CA ALA A 109 -14.38 -18.06 -7.47
C ALA A 109 -14.70 -16.79 -6.64
N TYR A 110 -14.30 -16.75 -5.36
CA TYR A 110 -14.39 -15.58 -4.48
C TYR A 110 -13.10 -14.75 -4.43
N CYS A 111 -11.94 -15.36 -4.67
CA CYS A 111 -10.65 -14.67 -4.64
C CYS A 111 -10.37 -13.84 -5.90
N THR A 112 -10.85 -14.30 -7.06
CA THR A 112 -10.58 -13.76 -8.42
C THR A 112 -11.55 -12.67 -8.85
N THR A 113 -12.54 -12.33 -8.02
CA THR A 113 -13.21 -11.03 -8.05
C THR A 113 -12.21 -9.86 -8.02
N CYS A 114 -11.04 -10.03 -7.38
CA CYS A 114 -9.92 -9.08 -7.42
C CYS A 114 -8.75 -9.55 -8.32
N HIS A 115 -9.03 -10.27 -9.40
CA HIS A 115 -8.08 -10.61 -10.48
C HIS A 115 -8.35 -9.74 -11.71
N ILE A 116 -7.30 -9.41 -12.47
CA ILE A 116 -7.41 -8.66 -13.73
C ILE A 116 -7.80 -9.57 -14.91
N GLY A 117 -8.74 -10.48 -14.68
CA GLY A 117 -9.23 -11.42 -15.68
C GLY A 117 -10.61 -11.98 -15.38
N TYR A 118 -11.15 -12.67 -16.37
CA TYR A 118 -12.47 -13.28 -16.40
C TYR A 118 -12.36 -14.81 -16.30
N GLY A 119 -13.26 -15.47 -15.58
CA GLY A 119 -13.40 -16.92 -15.58
C GLY A 119 -12.37 -17.74 -14.79
N TRP A 120 -11.49 -17.15 -13.97
CA TRP A 120 -10.56 -17.92 -13.13
C TRP A 120 -11.28 -18.52 -11.90
N LYS A 121 -11.82 -19.73 -12.09
CA LYS A 121 -12.65 -20.48 -11.12
C LYS A 121 -11.96 -21.69 -10.47
N ASP A 122 -10.89 -22.21 -11.06
CA ASP A 122 -10.17 -23.42 -10.66
C ASP A 122 -8.74 -23.42 -11.28
N ASP A 123 -7.98 -24.50 -11.08
CA ASP A 123 -6.62 -24.65 -11.61
C ASP A 123 -6.53 -24.93 -13.12
N SER A 124 -7.64 -25.14 -13.83
CA SER A 124 -7.64 -25.32 -15.30
C SER A 124 -7.71 -24.01 -16.08
N PHE A 125 -7.56 -22.85 -15.42
CA PHE A 125 -7.63 -21.55 -16.05
C PHE A 125 -6.50 -21.30 -17.06
N ASP A 126 -6.87 -20.96 -18.29
CA ASP A 126 -5.91 -20.66 -19.35
C ASP A 126 -5.33 -19.24 -19.20
N PHE A 127 -4.11 -19.18 -18.65
CA PHE A 127 -3.33 -17.95 -18.53
C PHE A 127 -2.78 -17.42 -19.87
N SER A 128 -3.00 -18.09 -21.01
CA SER A 128 -2.60 -17.65 -22.34
C SER A 128 -3.75 -17.00 -23.15
N ALA A 129 -5.01 -17.28 -22.81
CA ALA A 129 -6.17 -16.61 -23.38
C ALA A 129 -6.11 -15.09 -23.16
N GLN A 130 -6.05 -14.33 -24.25
CA GLN A 130 -5.87 -12.87 -24.22
C GLN A 130 -7.21 -12.15 -24.03
N GLU A 131 -8.31 -12.73 -24.52
CA GLU A 131 -9.67 -12.28 -24.29
C GLU A 131 -10.09 -12.35 -22.81
N ASN A 132 -9.46 -13.23 -22.03
CA ASN A 132 -9.76 -13.36 -20.60
C ASN A 132 -9.09 -12.26 -19.75
N VAL A 133 -8.32 -11.34 -20.34
CA VAL A 133 -7.75 -10.17 -19.64
C VAL A 133 -8.85 -9.13 -19.40
N ASP A 134 -8.96 -8.65 -18.16
CA ASP A 134 -9.90 -7.58 -17.79
C ASP A 134 -9.26 -6.21 -18.03
N CYS A 135 -9.58 -5.61 -19.19
CA CYS A 135 -9.18 -4.25 -19.51
C CYS A 135 -9.98 -3.19 -18.71
N LEU A 136 -11.19 -3.50 -18.24
CA LEU A 136 -12.12 -2.50 -17.72
C LEU A 136 -11.88 -2.17 -16.24
N ILE A 137 -11.47 -3.14 -15.42
CA ILE A 137 -11.19 -2.92 -13.98
C ILE A 137 -10.17 -1.80 -13.76
N CYS A 138 -9.17 -1.69 -14.64
CA CYS A 138 -8.12 -0.67 -14.58
C CYS A 138 -8.49 0.65 -15.27
N HIS A 139 -9.47 0.67 -16.18
CA HIS A 139 -9.67 1.77 -17.14
C HIS A 139 -11.08 2.38 -17.22
N ASP A 140 -12.09 1.80 -16.55
CA ASP A 140 -13.42 2.43 -16.40
C ASP A 140 -13.31 3.80 -15.71
N THR A 141 -13.90 4.85 -16.30
CA THR A 141 -14.10 6.14 -15.61
C THR A 141 -15.56 6.48 -15.31
N THR A 142 -16.50 5.59 -15.65
CA THR A 142 -17.92 5.78 -15.34
C THR A 142 -18.26 5.51 -13.86
N GLY A 143 -17.42 4.76 -13.15
CA GLY A 143 -17.69 4.28 -11.80
C GLY A 143 -18.76 3.18 -11.71
N ASN A 144 -19.21 2.65 -12.86
CA ASN A 144 -20.26 1.62 -12.93
C ASN A 144 -19.69 0.20 -13.07
N TYR A 145 -18.41 0.05 -13.44
CA TYR A 145 -17.79 -1.26 -13.56
C TYR A 145 -17.53 -1.89 -12.19
N ARG A 146 -17.91 -3.16 -12.05
CA ARG A 146 -17.74 -3.93 -10.81
C ARG A 146 -17.76 -5.43 -11.09
N LYS A 147 -16.98 -6.17 -10.32
CA LYS A 147 -16.87 -7.64 -10.37
C LYS A 147 -17.54 -8.18 -9.11
N ALA A 148 -18.36 -9.22 -9.23
CA ALA A 148 -19.12 -9.75 -8.11
C ALA A 148 -18.33 -10.84 -7.34
N PRO A 149 -18.40 -10.88 -6.00
CA PRO A 149 -17.90 -12.02 -5.21
C PRO A 149 -18.58 -13.33 -5.63
N GLY A 150 -17.79 -14.39 -5.85
CA GLY A 150 -18.29 -15.73 -6.21
C GLY A 150 -18.44 -15.98 -7.71
N PHE A 151 -18.29 -14.96 -8.56
CA PHE A 151 -18.41 -15.07 -10.02
C PHE A 151 -17.08 -15.35 -10.75
N ALA A 152 -16.02 -15.77 -10.04
CA ALA A 152 -14.73 -16.13 -10.64
C ALA A 152 -14.05 -15.03 -11.49
N GLY A 153 -14.32 -13.77 -11.16
CA GLY A 153 -13.85 -12.62 -11.93
C GLY A 153 -14.73 -12.26 -13.14
N GLU A 154 -15.84 -12.96 -13.38
CA GLU A 154 -16.82 -12.54 -14.38
C GLU A 154 -17.61 -11.29 -13.97
N VAL A 155 -18.19 -10.64 -14.99
CA VAL A 155 -19.09 -9.50 -14.83
C VAL A 155 -20.51 -9.93 -15.12
N VAL A 156 -21.40 -9.65 -14.17
CA VAL A 156 -22.82 -9.96 -14.27
C VAL A 156 -23.50 -8.98 -15.23
N THR A 157 -23.78 -9.41 -16.46
CA THR A 157 -24.40 -8.59 -17.53
C THR A 157 -25.92 -8.69 -17.59
N LYS A 158 -26.51 -9.66 -16.89
CA LYS A 158 -27.96 -9.85 -16.69
C LYS A 158 -28.23 -9.98 -15.20
N GLU A 159 -29.34 -9.45 -14.71
CA GLU A 159 -29.68 -9.55 -13.28
C GLU A 159 -29.76 -11.02 -12.85
N THR A 160 -29.01 -11.39 -11.82
CA THR A 160 -28.74 -12.78 -11.44
C THR A 160 -28.85 -12.93 -9.93
N GLU A 161 -29.62 -13.90 -9.45
CA GLU A 161 -29.70 -14.22 -8.03
C GLU A 161 -28.43 -14.96 -7.56
N PHE A 162 -27.78 -14.49 -6.50
CA PHE A 162 -26.57 -15.13 -5.98
C PHE A 162 -26.38 -14.95 -4.46
N PRO A 163 -26.21 -16.04 -3.69
CA PRO A 163 -26.33 -17.44 -4.11
C PRO A 163 -27.74 -17.80 -4.62
N PRO A 164 -27.91 -18.86 -5.43
CA PRO A 164 -29.24 -19.31 -5.86
C PRO A 164 -30.15 -19.64 -4.67
N GLY A 165 -31.40 -19.17 -4.67
CA GLY A 165 -32.36 -19.36 -3.58
C GLY A 165 -32.13 -18.45 -2.35
N SER A 166 -31.30 -17.42 -2.44
CA SER A 166 -31.03 -16.45 -1.37
C SER A 166 -31.93 -15.19 -1.40
N GLY A 167 -32.69 -14.99 -2.48
CA GLY A 167 -33.40 -13.74 -2.75
C GLY A 167 -32.50 -12.53 -3.07
N THR A 168 -31.18 -12.70 -3.13
CA THR A 168 -30.22 -11.59 -3.30
C THR A 168 -29.85 -11.41 -4.76
N LEU A 169 -30.35 -10.33 -5.38
CA LEU A 169 -30.14 -10.03 -6.80
C LEU A 169 -28.86 -9.20 -7.04
N VAL A 170 -27.96 -9.75 -7.85
CA VAL A 170 -26.77 -9.05 -8.36
C VAL A 170 -27.16 -8.28 -9.61
N LYS A 171 -27.17 -6.94 -9.48
CA LYS A 171 -27.56 -6.01 -10.56
C LYS A 171 -26.61 -6.10 -11.75
N ALA A 172 -27.17 -6.10 -12.95
CA ALA A 172 -26.44 -6.08 -14.22
C ALA A 172 -25.48 -4.88 -14.37
N VAL A 173 -24.39 -5.09 -15.12
CA VAL A 173 -23.42 -4.07 -15.56
C VAL A 173 -23.58 -3.83 -17.06
N LYS A 174 -23.75 -2.57 -17.47
CA LYS A 174 -23.87 -2.19 -18.88
C LYS A 174 -22.48 -1.96 -19.48
N LEU A 175 -21.89 -3.01 -20.06
CA LEU A 175 -20.52 -3.01 -20.56
C LEU A 175 -20.23 -1.99 -21.67
N LYS A 176 -21.20 -1.70 -22.54
CA LYS A 176 -21.04 -0.77 -23.68
C LYS A 176 -20.62 0.66 -23.31
N PRO A 177 -21.38 1.43 -22.50
CA PRO A 177 -20.95 2.78 -22.10
C PRO A 177 -19.61 2.77 -21.35
N ILE A 178 -19.37 1.75 -20.51
CA ILE A 178 -18.09 1.56 -19.81
C ILE A 178 -16.93 1.42 -20.81
N ALA A 179 -17.09 0.56 -21.83
CA ALA A 179 -16.09 0.37 -22.89
C ALA A 179 -15.89 1.63 -23.75
N GLN A 180 -16.92 2.45 -23.92
CA GLN A 180 -16.87 3.71 -24.67
C GLN A 180 -16.30 4.90 -23.86
N GLU A 181 -16.16 4.76 -22.54
CA GLU A 181 -15.61 5.77 -21.62
C GLU A 181 -14.28 5.32 -20.95
N VAL A 182 -13.57 4.33 -21.53
CA VAL A 182 -12.26 3.92 -21.00
C VAL A 182 -11.19 5.00 -21.18
N ALA A 183 -10.41 5.26 -20.12
CA ALA A 183 -9.35 6.28 -20.11
C ALA A 183 -8.17 5.90 -19.19
N LYS A 184 -7.43 6.88 -18.66
CA LYS A 184 -6.31 6.65 -17.72
C LYS A 184 -6.84 6.25 -16.35
N THR A 185 -6.14 5.30 -15.72
CA THR A 185 -6.51 4.75 -14.40
C THR A 185 -6.55 5.80 -13.30
N SER A 186 -7.56 5.69 -12.43
CA SER A 186 -7.78 6.51 -11.23
C SER A 186 -7.39 5.78 -9.95
N ARG A 187 -7.55 6.44 -8.78
CA ARG A 187 -7.39 5.76 -7.48
C ARG A 187 -8.49 4.72 -7.24
N ASP A 188 -9.69 4.93 -7.75
CA ASP A 188 -10.83 4.01 -7.58
C ASP A 188 -10.65 2.71 -8.36
N ASN A 189 -10.06 2.76 -9.57
CA ASN A 189 -9.74 1.56 -10.36
C ASN A 189 -8.79 0.63 -9.61
N CYS A 190 -7.71 1.17 -9.03
CA CYS A 190 -6.80 0.40 -8.19
C CYS A 190 -7.49 -0.01 -6.87
N GLY A 191 -8.26 0.91 -6.29
CA GLY A 191 -8.99 0.78 -5.03
C GLY A 191 -9.98 -0.38 -4.99
N ALA A 192 -10.69 -0.63 -6.10
CA ALA A 192 -11.62 -1.74 -6.28
C ALA A 192 -11.01 -3.12 -5.90
N CYS A 193 -9.69 -3.27 -6.00
CA CYS A 193 -8.96 -4.44 -5.53
C CYS A 193 -8.11 -4.17 -4.27
N HIS A 194 -7.52 -2.98 -4.12
CA HIS A 194 -6.50 -2.70 -3.11
C HIS A 194 -7.04 -2.22 -1.76
N PHE A 195 -8.18 -1.50 -1.75
CA PHE A 195 -8.85 -1.03 -0.54
C PHE A 195 -9.62 -2.18 0.14
N PHE A 196 -10.34 -2.99 -0.65
CA PHE A 196 -11.21 -4.07 -0.16
C PHE A 196 -10.50 -5.42 0.12
N GLY A 197 -9.16 -5.41 0.10
CA GLY A 197 -8.33 -6.59 0.31
C GLY A 197 -8.59 -7.23 1.67
N GLY A 198 -8.69 -8.56 1.71
CA GLY A 198 -9.03 -9.31 2.94
C GLY A 198 -10.54 -9.47 3.19
N GLY A 199 -11.37 -9.09 2.22
CA GLY A 199 -12.82 -9.31 2.25
C GLY A 199 -13.60 -8.21 2.96
N GLY A 200 -13.17 -6.96 2.82
CA GLY A 200 -13.78 -5.77 3.39
C GLY A 200 -12.84 -4.56 3.25
N ASP A 201 -13.40 -3.36 3.29
CA ASP A 201 -12.65 -2.11 3.17
C ASP A 201 -11.66 -1.90 4.33
N GLY A 202 -10.47 -1.36 4.04
CA GLY A 202 -9.37 -1.11 4.99
C GLY A 202 -8.82 -2.34 5.72
N VAL A 203 -9.41 -3.52 5.56
CA VAL A 203 -9.16 -4.72 6.40
C VAL A 203 -7.69 -5.13 6.42
N LYS A 204 -7.04 -5.16 5.24
CA LYS A 204 -5.75 -5.83 5.06
C LYS A 204 -4.52 -4.95 5.26
N HIS A 205 -4.29 -3.99 4.37
CA HIS A 205 -3.08 -3.15 4.42
C HIS A 205 -3.18 -2.12 5.56
N GLY A 206 -4.32 -1.44 5.68
CA GLY A 206 -4.58 -0.44 6.71
C GLY A 206 -4.05 0.96 6.38
N ASP A 207 -3.07 1.10 5.50
CA ASP A 207 -2.73 2.35 4.83
C ASP A 207 -3.45 2.52 3.47
N LEU A 208 -4.28 1.54 3.08
CA LEU A 208 -5.11 1.56 1.87
C LEU A 208 -6.56 1.19 2.20
N ASP A 209 -7.47 2.14 2.04
CA ASP A 209 -8.93 2.03 2.24
C ASP A 209 -9.67 3.06 1.35
N SER A 210 -11.01 2.98 1.25
CA SER A 210 -11.80 3.79 0.31
C SER A 210 -11.78 5.31 0.53
N SER A 211 -11.32 5.81 1.69
CA SER A 211 -11.11 7.25 1.89
C SER A 211 -10.06 7.84 0.93
N LEU A 212 -9.18 6.99 0.38
CA LEU A 212 -8.18 7.36 -0.63
C LEU A 212 -8.75 7.50 -2.05
N ALA A 213 -10.06 7.32 -2.26
CA ALA A 213 -10.74 7.74 -3.49
C ALA A 213 -10.51 9.24 -3.75
N SER A 214 -10.83 10.07 -2.75
CA SER A 214 -10.68 11.53 -2.79
C SER A 214 -10.22 12.07 -1.42
N PRO A 215 -8.98 11.76 -1.00
CA PRO A 215 -8.49 12.10 0.32
C PRO A 215 -8.18 13.59 0.44
N ASP A 216 -8.16 14.09 1.68
CA ASP A 216 -7.60 15.41 1.97
C ASP A 216 -6.07 15.34 2.24
N LYS A 217 -5.48 16.52 2.40
CA LYS A 217 -4.06 16.69 2.70
C LYS A 217 -3.63 16.13 4.07
N ALA A 218 -4.54 16.02 5.03
CA ALA A 218 -4.22 15.46 6.34
C ALA A 218 -4.10 13.93 6.26
N LEU A 219 -4.93 13.30 5.43
CA LEU A 219 -4.92 11.87 5.16
C LEU A 219 -3.70 11.45 4.32
N ASP A 220 -3.49 12.00 3.11
CA ASP A 220 -2.29 11.74 2.31
C ASP A 220 -1.87 12.95 1.47
N VAL A 221 -0.65 13.47 1.69
CA VAL A 221 -0.17 14.68 1.00
C VAL A 221 0.10 14.51 -0.50
N HIS A 222 0.22 13.28 -1.03
CA HIS A 222 0.44 13.03 -2.45
C HIS A 222 -0.90 12.84 -3.17
N MET A 223 -1.82 12.10 -2.56
CA MET A 223 -3.13 11.80 -3.15
C MET A 223 -4.18 12.89 -2.88
N ASP A 224 -3.92 13.84 -1.96
CA ASP A 224 -4.67 15.07 -1.67
C ASP A 224 -5.42 15.61 -2.88
N ALA A 225 -6.74 15.41 -2.93
CA ALA A 225 -7.57 15.64 -4.10
C ALA A 225 -7.66 17.13 -4.52
N LEU A 226 -7.38 18.04 -3.57
CA LEU A 226 -7.33 19.49 -3.80
C LEU A 226 -5.89 20.04 -3.91
N GLY A 227 -4.89 19.17 -3.78
CA GLY A 227 -3.46 19.52 -3.83
C GLY A 227 -2.73 18.77 -4.93
N ASN A 228 -1.86 17.83 -4.56
CA ASN A 228 -1.03 17.09 -5.52
C ASN A 228 -1.85 16.09 -6.36
N ASN A 229 -2.95 15.56 -5.82
CA ASN A 229 -3.94 14.71 -6.50
C ASN A 229 -3.34 13.55 -7.33
N PHE A 230 -2.28 12.92 -6.84
CA PHE A 230 -1.64 11.79 -7.52
C PHE A 230 -2.62 10.62 -7.69
N THR A 231 -2.61 9.98 -8.86
CA THR A 231 -3.16 8.63 -9.01
C THR A 231 -2.12 7.60 -8.57
N CYS A 232 -2.52 6.36 -8.29
CA CYS A 232 -1.58 5.30 -7.92
C CYS A 232 -0.46 5.16 -8.98
N ALA A 233 -0.82 5.22 -10.26
CA ALA A 233 0.12 5.16 -11.40
C ALA A 233 1.04 6.39 -11.54
N THR A 234 0.87 7.45 -10.75
CA THR A 234 1.80 8.60 -10.73
C THR A 234 3.08 8.28 -9.95
N CYS A 235 2.99 7.47 -8.90
CA CYS A 235 4.16 6.93 -8.18
C CYS A 235 4.52 5.51 -8.68
N HIS A 236 3.52 4.66 -8.90
CA HIS A 236 3.67 3.38 -9.58
C HIS A 236 3.76 3.57 -11.10
N MET A 237 4.75 4.35 -11.55
CA MET A 237 4.95 4.73 -12.95
C MET A 237 5.10 3.48 -13.82
N THR A 238 4.05 3.18 -14.58
CA THR A 238 3.87 1.88 -15.25
C THR A 238 4.32 1.94 -16.70
N GLU A 239 5.20 1.03 -17.11
CA GLU A 239 5.69 0.88 -18.48
C GLU A 239 5.41 -0.54 -18.98
N GLY A 240 4.91 -0.70 -20.21
CA GLY A 240 4.57 -2.03 -20.75
C GLY A 240 3.63 -2.84 -19.86
N HIS A 241 2.66 -2.17 -19.23
CA HIS A 241 1.79 -2.66 -18.15
C HIS A 241 2.49 -3.25 -16.91
N GLN A 242 3.82 -3.16 -16.80
CA GLN A 242 4.57 -3.56 -15.61
C GLN A 242 4.46 -2.47 -14.54
N VAL A 243 3.53 -2.66 -13.61
CA VAL A 243 3.36 -1.79 -12.44
C VAL A 243 4.52 -2.04 -11.47
N PRO A 244 5.37 -1.04 -11.15
CA PRO A 244 6.51 -1.21 -10.26
C PRO A 244 6.08 -1.23 -8.78
N GLY A 245 7.00 -1.65 -7.91
CA GLY A 245 6.77 -1.81 -6.47
C GLY A 245 6.09 -3.13 -6.12
N SER A 246 6.68 -3.93 -5.23
CA SER A 246 6.16 -5.26 -4.87
C SER A 246 6.33 -5.56 -3.39
N ARG A 247 5.26 -6.06 -2.74
CA ARG A 247 5.31 -6.49 -1.33
C ARG A 247 6.14 -7.77 -1.08
N TYR A 248 6.55 -8.45 -2.15
CA TYR A 248 7.36 -9.68 -2.07
C TYR A 248 8.87 -9.38 -2.09
N ALA A 249 9.28 -8.30 -2.76
CA ALA A 249 10.63 -7.75 -2.71
C ALA A 249 10.58 -6.21 -2.62
N PRO A 250 10.21 -5.62 -1.46
CA PRO A 250 10.15 -4.17 -1.29
C PRO A 250 11.56 -3.56 -1.24
N THR A 251 11.74 -2.37 -1.85
CA THR A 251 13.00 -1.61 -1.77
C THR A 251 13.16 -1.01 -0.38
N ALA A 252 13.95 -1.63 0.50
CA ALA A 252 14.13 -1.14 1.88
C ALA A 252 14.84 0.23 1.97
N ALA A 253 15.88 0.43 1.16
CA ALA A 253 16.60 1.68 1.05
C ALA A 253 16.99 1.89 -0.42
N ASP A 254 16.60 3.02 -0.98
CA ASP A 254 17.09 3.47 -2.28
C ASP A 254 18.24 4.46 -2.06
N ARG A 255 19.39 4.19 -2.67
CA ARG A 255 20.58 5.07 -2.62
C ARG A 255 20.80 5.83 -3.94
N GLY A 256 19.84 5.76 -4.87
CA GLY A 256 19.84 6.52 -6.11
C GLY A 256 19.56 8.01 -5.92
N GLY A 257 19.88 8.80 -6.95
CA GLY A 257 19.43 10.20 -7.03
C GLY A 257 17.97 10.29 -7.50
N ALA A 258 17.36 11.47 -7.31
CA ALA A 258 16.01 11.74 -7.80
C ALA A 258 15.87 11.51 -9.32
N HIS A 259 14.69 11.07 -9.72
CA HIS A 259 14.31 10.79 -11.09
C HIS A 259 13.99 12.10 -11.82
N LEU A 260 14.73 12.37 -12.91
CA LEU A 260 14.58 13.58 -13.73
C LEU A 260 13.77 13.26 -14.99
N ARG A 261 12.77 14.10 -15.30
CA ARG A 261 11.90 13.94 -16.47
C ARG A 261 12.72 13.86 -17.77
N GLY A 262 12.51 12.80 -18.55
CA GLY A 262 13.18 12.59 -19.83
C GLY A 262 14.52 11.85 -19.76
N LYS A 263 14.90 11.33 -18.58
CA LYS A 263 16.02 10.41 -18.40
C LYS A 263 15.51 9.04 -17.95
N GLU A 264 16.08 7.97 -18.48
CA GLU A 264 15.81 6.60 -18.03
C GLU A 264 16.47 6.29 -16.68
N TYR A 265 15.77 5.54 -15.83
CA TYR A 265 16.25 5.08 -14.53
C TYR A 265 15.99 3.58 -14.37
N LYS A 266 16.98 2.87 -13.81
CA LYS A 266 16.90 1.43 -13.49
C LYS A 266 16.65 1.16 -11.99
N THR A 267 16.50 2.22 -11.17
CA THR A 267 16.05 2.08 -9.78
C THR A 267 14.53 2.16 -9.72
N ASN A 268 13.95 1.57 -8.67
CA ASN A 268 12.50 1.56 -8.47
C ASN A 268 11.95 3.00 -8.38
N PRO A 269 10.94 3.41 -9.18
CA PRO A 269 10.32 4.74 -9.08
C PRO A 269 9.39 4.90 -7.87
N THR A 270 9.03 3.80 -7.17
CA THR A 270 8.10 3.86 -6.01
C THR A 270 8.79 4.19 -4.68
N THR A 271 9.88 4.96 -4.69
CA THR A 271 10.63 5.33 -3.47
C THR A 271 10.54 6.82 -3.22
N CYS A 272 10.61 7.23 -1.95
CA CYS A 272 10.60 8.65 -1.58
C CYS A 272 11.78 9.39 -2.24
N GLN A 273 12.92 8.70 -2.34
CA GLN A 273 14.16 9.21 -2.93
C GLN A 273 14.03 9.44 -4.44
N SER A 274 13.17 8.70 -5.16
CA SER A 274 12.86 8.94 -6.58
C SER A 274 12.33 10.35 -6.83
N CYS A 275 11.62 10.98 -5.89
CA CYS A 275 11.12 12.35 -6.03
C CYS A 275 11.86 13.37 -5.16
N HIS A 276 12.30 12.99 -3.95
CA HIS A 276 12.85 13.92 -2.95
C HIS A 276 14.37 13.84 -2.80
N GLY A 277 15.03 12.88 -3.44
CA GLY A 277 16.46 12.62 -3.25
C GLY A 277 16.81 12.11 -1.85
N GLN A 278 18.10 12.11 -1.52
CA GLN A 278 18.64 11.54 -0.27
C GLN A 278 18.58 12.51 0.93
N ALA A 279 18.64 13.82 0.69
CA ALA A 279 18.77 14.84 1.74
C ALA A 279 17.70 15.95 1.61
N PRO A 280 16.41 15.65 1.80
CA PRO A 280 15.32 16.60 1.59
C PRO A 280 15.21 17.70 2.66
N HIS A 281 15.87 17.56 3.82
CA HIS A 281 15.75 18.51 4.92
C HIS A 281 16.69 19.70 4.73
N LYS A 282 16.11 20.91 4.81
CA LYS A 282 16.82 22.20 4.72
C LYS A 282 17.86 22.36 5.84
N ALA A 283 18.83 23.27 5.66
CA ALA A 283 19.96 23.47 6.57
C ALA A 283 19.61 23.54 8.07
N GLY A 284 18.56 24.28 8.46
CA GLY A 284 18.08 24.37 9.85
C GLY A 284 17.50 23.07 10.44
N SER A 285 17.48 21.98 9.69
CA SER A 285 17.09 20.63 10.13
C SER A 285 17.98 19.56 9.49
N ALA A 286 19.20 19.92 9.06
CA ALA A 286 20.10 19.04 8.30
C ALA A 286 20.38 17.69 8.99
N LYS A 287 20.39 17.65 10.34
CA LYS A 287 20.58 16.42 11.12
C LYS A 287 19.52 15.34 10.86
N LEU A 288 18.35 15.69 10.31
CA LEU A 288 17.35 14.72 9.86
C LEU A 288 17.76 13.99 8.56
N ASN A 289 18.71 14.52 7.78
CA ASN A 289 19.29 13.80 6.65
C ASN A 289 20.20 12.66 7.16
N ASP A 290 21.01 12.86 8.21
CA ASP A 290 21.78 11.78 8.86
C ASP A 290 20.91 10.60 9.33
N HIS A 291 19.61 10.82 9.54
CA HIS A 291 18.70 9.75 9.94
C HIS A 291 18.31 8.84 8.76
N THR A 292 18.35 9.31 7.50
CA THR A 292 17.94 8.48 6.34
C THR A 292 18.88 7.31 6.07
N ASP A 293 20.12 7.37 6.59
CA ASP A 293 21.06 6.23 6.61
C ASP A 293 20.55 5.02 7.38
N ARG A 294 19.63 5.23 8.35
CA ARG A 294 19.18 4.21 9.32
C ARG A 294 17.67 4.16 9.53
N VAL A 295 16.91 5.14 9.05
CA VAL A 295 15.46 5.28 9.27
C VAL A 295 14.80 5.56 7.92
N ALA A 296 13.85 4.71 7.52
CA ALA A 296 13.09 4.91 6.29
C ALA A 296 12.21 6.15 6.38
N CYS A 297 12.03 6.88 5.27
CA CYS A 297 11.20 8.10 5.23
C CYS A 297 9.77 7.84 5.77
N GLN A 298 9.23 6.67 5.45
CA GLN A 298 7.94 6.16 5.92
C GLN A 298 7.82 6.16 7.45
N THR A 299 8.89 5.79 8.18
CA THR A 299 8.90 5.73 9.65
C THR A 299 8.58 7.07 10.29
N CYS A 300 9.12 8.16 9.74
CA CYS A 300 8.90 9.52 10.24
C CYS A 300 7.64 10.18 9.68
N HIS A 301 7.29 9.91 8.42
CA HIS A 301 6.22 10.61 7.71
C HIS A 301 4.86 9.90 7.69
N ILE A 302 4.77 8.66 8.17
CA ILE A 302 3.50 7.95 8.38
C ILE A 302 3.37 7.63 9.89
N PRO A 303 2.98 8.61 10.73
CA PRO A 303 2.95 8.46 12.19
C PRO A 303 1.87 7.47 12.68
N ALA A 304 0.82 7.28 11.88
CA ALA A 304 -0.23 6.28 12.05
C ALA A 304 -0.91 5.96 10.71
N TYR A 305 -1.55 4.79 10.63
CA TYR A 305 -2.36 4.32 9.49
C TYR A 305 -3.83 4.09 9.94
N ALA A 306 -4.72 3.67 9.03
CA ALA A 306 -6.17 3.61 9.23
C ALA A 306 -6.74 4.95 9.72
N ARG A 307 -6.31 6.05 9.06
CA ARG A 307 -6.62 7.43 9.45
C ARG A 307 -7.84 8.02 8.73
N GLY A 308 -8.37 7.33 7.71
CA GLY A 308 -9.54 7.75 6.93
C GLY A 308 -10.90 7.57 7.61
N GLY A 309 -10.94 7.22 8.90
CA GLY A 309 -12.16 6.85 9.62
C GLY A 309 -12.66 5.42 9.36
N ILE A 310 -11.95 4.65 8.52
CA ILE A 310 -12.24 3.25 8.23
C ILE A 310 -11.32 2.35 9.10
N PRO A 311 -11.89 1.45 9.93
CA PRO A 311 -11.09 0.61 10.81
C PRO A 311 -10.40 -0.53 10.05
N THR A 312 -9.14 -0.78 10.38
CA THR A 312 -8.40 -1.94 9.87
C THR A 312 -8.48 -3.11 10.86
N LYS A 313 -8.48 -4.36 10.37
CA LYS A 313 -8.35 -5.51 11.27
C LYS A 313 -6.93 -5.61 11.80
N MET A 314 -6.77 -5.73 13.11
CA MET A 314 -5.49 -5.95 13.80
C MET A 314 -5.31 -7.42 14.22
N SER A 315 -6.41 -8.15 14.43
CA SER A 315 -6.34 -9.61 14.52
C SER A 315 -7.57 -10.33 13.96
N TRP A 316 -7.42 -11.64 13.74
CA TRP A 316 -8.45 -12.56 13.25
C TRP A 316 -8.26 -13.96 13.87
N ASP A 317 -9.16 -14.37 14.75
CA ASP A 317 -9.17 -15.70 15.39
C ASP A 317 -10.22 -16.61 14.76
N TRP A 318 -9.78 -17.49 13.85
CA TRP A 318 -10.61 -18.51 13.21
C TRP A 318 -11.01 -19.65 14.16
N SER A 319 -10.29 -19.89 15.27
CA SER A 319 -10.63 -20.96 16.22
C SER A 319 -11.93 -20.71 16.98
N SER A 320 -12.42 -19.48 16.95
CA SER A 320 -13.72 -19.08 17.49
C SER A 320 -14.88 -19.17 16.48
N ALA A 321 -14.62 -19.59 15.24
CA ALA A 321 -15.64 -19.71 14.20
C ALA A 321 -16.61 -20.89 14.46
N GLY A 322 -17.78 -20.87 13.80
CA GLY A 322 -18.81 -21.90 13.90
C GLY A 322 -19.83 -21.74 15.03
N LEU A 323 -19.87 -20.62 15.75
CA LEU A 323 -20.87 -20.41 16.80
C LEU A 323 -22.27 -20.18 16.21
N MET A 324 -23.22 -21.02 16.62
CA MET A 324 -24.64 -20.91 16.30
C MET A 324 -25.42 -20.31 17.48
N GLY A 325 -26.51 -19.60 17.19
CA GLY A 325 -27.41 -19.03 18.18
C GLY A 325 -28.37 -20.06 18.77
N LEU A 326 -29.07 -19.69 19.86
CA LEU A 326 -30.14 -20.50 20.45
C LEU A 326 -31.34 -20.70 19.50
N ASP A 327 -31.45 -19.87 18.46
CA ASP A 327 -32.43 -19.96 17.37
C ASP A 327 -31.93 -20.76 16.16
N GLY A 328 -30.79 -21.45 16.29
CA GLY A 328 -30.18 -22.24 15.23
C GLY A 328 -29.52 -21.44 14.10
N LYS A 329 -29.40 -20.10 14.20
CA LYS A 329 -28.81 -19.27 13.14
C LYS A 329 -27.32 -18.98 13.37
N PRO A 330 -26.53 -18.72 12.31
CA PRO A 330 -25.13 -18.34 12.45
C PRO A 330 -24.96 -17.02 13.22
N VAL A 331 -24.13 -17.00 14.28
CA VAL A 331 -23.96 -15.80 15.12
C VAL A 331 -23.22 -14.68 14.37
N LEU A 332 -23.75 -13.47 14.48
CA LEU A 332 -23.16 -12.20 14.04
C LEU A 332 -23.04 -11.27 15.26
N ARG A 333 -21.88 -10.64 15.47
CA ARG A 333 -21.72 -9.59 16.50
C ARG A 333 -21.05 -8.35 15.91
N LYS A 334 -21.48 -7.19 16.41
CA LYS A 334 -20.98 -5.87 16.04
C LYS A 334 -20.48 -5.11 17.26
N ASP A 335 -19.57 -4.16 17.06
CA ASP A 335 -19.19 -3.17 18.07
C ASP A 335 -20.25 -2.05 18.19
N ALA A 336 -20.02 -1.10 19.10
CA ALA A 336 -20.90 0.05 19.31
C ALA A 336 -20.93 1.05 18.13
N LYS A 337 -19.98 0.96 17.19
CA LYS A 337 -19.98 1.73 15.92
C LYS A 337 -20.71 0.98 14.79
N GLY A 338 -21.13 -0.26 15.02
CA GLY A 338 -21.83 -1.11 14.04
C GLY A 338 -20.90 -1.92 13.13
N HIS A 339 -19.58 -1.90 13.36
CA HIS A 339 -18.61 -2.72 12.64
C HIS A 339 -18.71 -4.18 13.07
N VAL A 340 -18.51 -5.11 12.14
CA VAL A 340 -18.54 -6.54 12.46
C VAL A 340 -17.27 -6.94 13.19
N VAL A 341 -17.42 -7.50 14.40
CA VAL A 341 -16.32 -8.03 15.24
C VAL A 341 -16.39 -9.55 15.42
N TYR A 342 -17.49 -10.19 15.02
CA TYR A 342 -17.61 -11.65 14.96
C TYR A 342 -18.57 -12.09 13.85
N THR A 343 -18.24 -13.15 13.10
CA THR A 343 -19.25 -13.96 12.38
C THR A 343 -18.96 -15.45 12.54
N ALA A 344 -19.99 -16.29 12.57
CA ALA A 344 -19.82 -17.75 12.61
C ALA A 344 -18.93 -18.26 11.45
N ALA A 345 -19.10 -17.71 10.25
CA ALA A 345 -18.32 -18.07 9.08
C ALA A 345 -16.82 -17.67 9.17
N LYS A 346 -16.42 -16.81 10.10
CA LYS A 346 -15.07 -16.20 10.11
C LYS A 346 -14.40 -16.11 11.49
N GLY A 347 -15.10 -16.34 12.59
CA GLY A 347 -14.58 -16.15 13.94
C GLY A 347 -14.51 -14.68 14.36
N THR A 348 -13.61 -14.38 15.29
CA THR A 348 -13.49 -13.08 16.00
C THR A 348 -12.46 -12.17 15.33
N PHE A 349 -12.72 -10.85 15.31
CA PHE A 349 -11.77 -9.84 14.86
C PHE A 349 -11.51 -8.80 15.95
N VAL A 350 -10.29 -8.25 15.98
CA VAL A 350 -10.00 -6.96 16.64
C VAL A 350 -9.84 -5.91 15.55
N LEU A 351 -10.51 -4.76 15.73
CA LEU A 351 -10.50 -3.61 14.83
C LEU A 351 -9.77 -2.42 15.49
N ALA A 352 -9.14 -1.57 14.68
CA ALA A 352 -8.57 -0.31 15.16
C ALA A 352 -8.50 0.77 14.06
N GLU A 353 -8.52 2.03 14.48
CA GLU A 353 -8.33 3.24 13.67
C GLU A 353 -7.10 3.99 14.21
N ASN A 354 -6.49 4.87 13.40
CA ASN A 354 -5.34 5.70 13.79
C ASN A 354 -4.19 4.90 14.44
N VAL A 355 -3.86 3.75 13.85
CA VAL A 355 -2.98 2.74 14.43
C VAL A 355 -1.52 3.15 14.28
N VAL A 356 -0.78 3.11 15.38
CA VAL A 356 0.69 3.31 15.39
C VAL A 356 1.38 2.09 14.74
N PRO A 357 2.35 2.27 13.81
CA PRO A 357 3.14 1.17 13.28
C PRO A 357 3.95 0.42 14.35
N GLY A 358 4.21 -0.87 14.08
CA GLY A 358 5.40 -1.52 14.64
C GLY A 358 6.62 -1.06 13.85
N TYR A 359 7.78 -0.98 14.51
CA TYR A 359 9.03 -0.57 13.87
C TYR A 359 10.04 -1.71 13.89
N VAL A 360 10.60 -2.05 12.72
CA VAL A 360 11.49 -3.19 12.52
C VAL A 360 12.68 -2.81 11.63
N TRP A 361 13.82 -3.47 11.82
CA TRP A 361 14.90 -3.42 10.83
C TRP A 361 14.47 -4.16 9.56
N PHE A 362 14.71 -3.56 8.39
CA PHE A 362 14.39 -4.17 7.11
C PHE A 362 15.47 -3.91 6.06
N ASN A 363 15.89 -4.96 5.35
CA ASN A 363 17.00 -4.97 4.39
C ASN A 363 16.61 -5.36 2.95
N GLY A 364 15.32 -5.43 2.66
CA GLY A 364 14.76 -5.71 1.33
C GLY A 364 14.28 -7.15 1.16
N ARG A 365 14.72 -8.07 2.02
CA ARG A 365 14.25 -9.47 2.03
C ARG A 365 13.06 -9.64 2.97
N VAL A 366 11.99 -10.23 2.46
CA VAL A 366 10.87 -10.72 3.27
C VAL A 366 10.87 -12.24 3.19
N THR A 367 11.07 -12.93 4.31
CA THR A 367 10.91 -14.38 4.39
C THR A 367 9.43 -14.71 4.58
N TYR A 368 8.95 -15.75 3.90
CA TYR A 368 7.58 -16.28 4.01
C TYR A 368 7.62 -17.73 4.47
N THR A 369 6.63 -18.13 5.26
CA THR A 369 6.25 -19.53 5.51
C THR A 369 5.27 -19.98 4.42
N LEU A 370 5.52 -21.13 3.82
CA LEU A 370 4.80 -21.69 2.69
C LEU A 370 4.09 -23.01 3.07
N LEU A 371 3.25 -23.52 2.16
CA LEU A 371 2.66 -24.85 2.31
C LEU A 371 3.79 -25.91 2.33
N GLY A 372 3.74 -26.80 3.32
CA GLY A 372 4.77 -27.83 3.53
C GLY A 372 5.93 -27.40 4.44
N ASP A 373 6.08 -26.13 4.77
CA ASP A 373 7.02 -25.71 5.81
C ASP A 373 6.56 -26.25 7.18
N ARG A 374 7.47 -26.90 7.91
CA ARG A 374 7.20 -27.43 9.24
C ARG A 374 7.24 -26.32 10.29
N ILE A 375 6.21 -26.32 11.13
CA ILE A 375 6.01 -25.40 12.24
C ILE A 375 6.04 -26.20 13.55
N GLU A 376 6.34 -25.53 14.67
CA GLU A 376 6.20 -26.11 16.00
C GLU A 376 5.35 -25.17 16.86
N LYS A 377 4.30 -25.71 17.47
CA LYS A 377 3.35 -24.93 18.29
C LYS A 377 4.02 -24.58 19.62
N GLY A 378 4.28 -23.30 19.84
CA GLY A 378 4.97 -22.80 21.04
C GLY A 378 4.44 -21.47 21.53
N ALA A 379 5.11 -20.89 22.54
CA ALA A 379 4.69 -19.64 23.20
C ALA A 379 4.97 -18.36 22.38
N GLN A 380 5.24 -18.47 21.08
CA GLN A 380 5.46 -17.35 20.15
C GLN A 380 4.67 -17.61 18.86
N PRO A 381 3.98 -16.61 18.29
CA PRO A 381 3.24 -16.78 17.05
C PRO A 381 4.11 -17.19 15.86
N THR A 382 3.57 -18.07 15.01
CA THR A 382 4.19 -18.49 13.75
C THR A 382 4.24 -17.33 12.76
N ARG A 383 5.43 -16.97 12.28
CA ARG A 383 5.64 -15.84 11.36
C ARG A 383 5.28 -16.23 9.93
N ILE A 384 4.04 -15.96 9.52
CA ILE A 384 3.55 -16.15 8.13
C ILE A 384 4.48 -15.45 7.13
N ASN A 385 4.91 -14.25 7.49
CA ASN A 385 6.04 -13.58 6.86
C ASN A 385 6.79 -12.72 7.89
N HIS A 386 8.05 -12.42 7.61
CA HIS A 386 8.89 -11.57 8.43
C HIS A 386 9.79 -10.69 7.57
N PHE A 387 10.00 -9.45 8.02
CA PHE A 387 10.91 -8.50 7.40
C PHE A 387 12.32 -8.77 7.96
N GLU A 388 13.26 -9.16 7.10
CA GLU A 388 14.63 -9.47 7.53
C GLU A 388 15.45 -8.19 7.67
N GLY A 389 16.27 -8.10 8.71
CA GLY A 389 17.18 -6.97 8.91
C GLY A 389 17.84 -6.98 10.29
N SER A 390 18.91 -6.19 10.44
CA SER A 390 19.52 -5.90 11.73
C SER A 390 20.35 -4.61 11.68
N ALA A 391 20.60 -4.00 12.83
CA ALA A 391 21.49 -2.84 12.92
C ALA A 391 22.92 -3.10 12.40
N GLY A 392 23.36 -4.37 12.36
CA GLY A 392 24.73 -4.74 11.98
C GLY A 392 24.95 -4.99 10.49
N ASP A 393 23.91 -5.16 9.65
CA ASP A 393 24.10 -5.60 8.25
C ASP A 393 24.42 -4.47 7.26
N ASN A 394 24.51 -3.21 7.73
CA ASN A 394 24.86 -2.00 6.97
C ASN A 394 23.98 -1.65 5.76
N ARG A 395 22.90 -2.41 5.54
CA ARG A 395 21.88 -2.17 4.49
C ARG A 395 20.46 -2.07 5.04
N SER A 396 20.24 -2.46 6.29
CA SER A 396 18.96 -2.30 6.97
C SER A 396 18.67 -0.86 7.34
N VAL A 397 17.42 -0.45 7.17
CA VAL A 397 16.86 0.77 7.77
C VAL A 397 15.59 0.42 8.55
N ILE A 398 15.22 1.26 9.52
CA ILE A 398 14.02 1.05 10.34
C ILE A 398 12.77 1.41 9.53
N TRP A 399 11.88 0.45 9.36
CA TRP A 399 10.61 0.56 8.61
C TRP A 399 9.38 0.52 9.52
N PRO A 400 8.29 1.22 9.16
CA PRO A 400 6.99 1.04 9.77
C PRO A 400 6.27 -0.16 9.14
N VAL A 401 5.71 -1.02 9.98
CA VAL A 401 4.90 -2.17 9.56
C VAL A 401 3.59 -2.26 10.33
N LYS A 402 2.52 -2.66 9.64
CA LYS A 402 1.35 -3.24 10.28
C LYS A 402 1.72 -4.65 10.72
N VAL A 403 1.62 -4.90 12.02
CA VAL A 403 1.78 -6.23 12.61
C VAL A 403 0.38 -6.82 12.84
N PHE A 404 0.01 -7.82 12.05
CA PHE A 404 -1.31 -8.43 12.07
C PHE A 404 -1.26 -9.84 12.66
N ARG A 405 -2.11 -10.12 13.66
CA ARG A 405 -2.11 -11.41 14.37
C ARG A 405 -3.28 -12.29 13.96
N GLY A 406 -3.01 -13.57 13.73
CA GLY A 406 -4.01 -14.57 13.43
C GLY A 406 -4.02 -15.68 14.45
N LYS A 407 -5.09 -16.46 14.43
CA LYS A 407 -5.10 -17.84 14.95
C LYS A 407 -5.88 -18.67 13.94
N GLN A 408 -5.19 -19.59 13.28
CA GLN A 408 -5.68 -20.24 12.04
C GLN A 408 -5.50 -21.76 12.05
N ALA A 409 -6.27 -22.44 11.22
CA ALA A 409 -6.25 -23.89 11.07
C ALA A 409 -4.87 -24.42 10.65
N TYR A 410 -4.54 -25.59 11.17
CA TYR A 410 -3.21 -26.20 11.15
C TYR A 410 -3.35 -27.72 11.35
N ASP A 411 -2.48 -28.51 10.69
CA ASP A 411 -2.43 -29.96 10.89
C ASP A 411 -1.42 -30.31 12.01
N PRO A 412 -1.84 -30.91 13.14
CA PRO A 412 -0.97 -31.19 14.27
C PRO A 412 -0.06 -32.42 14.10
N LEU A 413 -0.26 -33.26 13.08
CA LEU A 413 0.58 -34.43 12.79
C LEU A 413 1.62 -34.13 11.70
N TYR A 414 1.20 -33.57 10.56
CA TYR A 414 2.09 -33.10 9.50
C TYR A 414 2.83 -31.80 9.87
N LYS A 415 2.31 -31.09 10.88
CA LYS A 415 2.89 -29.86 11.45
C LYS A 415 3.03 -28.72 10.44
N SER A 416 1.99 -28.52 9.64
CA SER A 416 1.94 -27.52 8.56
C SER A 416 0.66 -26.69 8.60
N LEU A 417 0.73 -25.45 8.09
CA LEU A 417 -0.49 -24.69 7.79
C LEU A 417 -1.26 -25.40 6.67
N VAL A 418 -2.58 -25.40 6.80
CA VAL A 418 -3.47 -26.07 5.85
C VAL A 418 -4.12 -25.08 4.88
N VAL A 419 -4.38 -25.56 3.66
CA VAL A 419 -5.32 -24.94 2.72
C VAL A 419 -6.74 -25.38 3.10
N THR A 420 -7.69 -24.45 3.08
CA THR A 420 -9.04 -24.66 3.59
C THR A 420 -10.07 -24.24 2.55
N HIS A 421 -11.02 -25.11 2.22
CA HIS A 421 -12.16 -24.79 1.36
C HIS A 421 -13.20 -23.97 2.14
N MET A 422 -13.20 -22.65 1.94
CA MET A 422 -14.01 -21.72 2.73
C MET A 422 -15.32 -21.34 2.04
N ALA A 423 -15.30 -21.24 0.71
CA ALA A 423 -16.36 -20.59 -0.06
C ALA A 423 -16.77 -21.41 -1.29
N GLY A 424 -18.00 -21.92 -1.25
CA GLY A 424 -18.64 -22.78 -2.24
C GLY A 424 -20.15 -22.88 -1.98
N THR A 425 -20.86 -23.70 -2.74
CA THR A 425 -22.30 -23.99 -2.56
C THR A 425 -22.58 -25.47 -2.25
N ASP A 426 -21.53 -26.23 -2.00
CA ASP A 426 -21.46 -27.63 -1.57
C ASP A 426 -21.55 -27.79 -0.04
N ASP A 427 -21.51 -29.03 0.45
CA ASP A 427 -21.62 -29.42 1.86
C ASP A 427 -20.27 -29.44 2.62
N THR A 428 -19.19 -28.93 2.00
CA THR A 428 -17.83 -28.91 2.55
C THR A 428 -17.31 -27.49 2.81
N ALA A 429 -17.83 -26.47 2.11
CA ALA A 429 -17.47 -25.07 2.27
C ALA A 429 -17.68 -24.56 3.71
N PHE A 430 -16.62 -24.07 4.35
CA PHE A 430 -16.68 -23.69 5.76
C PHE A 430 -17.68 -22.55 6.07
N TRP A 431 -17.83 -21.55 5.20
CA TRP A 431 -18.67 -20.38 5.47
C TRP A 431 -20.17 -20.69 5.60
N THR A 432 -20.62 -21.84 5.09
CA THR A 432 -22.01 -22.32 5.12
C THR A 432 -22.18 -23.55 6.02
N ASN A 433 -21.19 -24.45 6.07
CA ASN A 433 -21.29 -25.75 6.75
C ASN A 433 -20.59 -25.80 8.12
N PHE A 434 -19.71 -24.84 8.44
CA PHE A 434 -18.98 -24.70 9.71
C PHE A 434 -18.17 -25.93 10.18
N ASN A 435 -17.89 -26.91 9.31
CA ASN A 435 -17.10 -28.09 9.62
C ASN A 435 -15.64 -27.91 9.15
N TRP A 436 -14.69 -27.93 10.09
CA TRP A 436 -13.28 -27.69 9.78
C TRP A 436 -12.61 -28.89 9.09
N GLU A 437 -12.94 -30.12 9.48
CA GLU A 437 -12.33 -31.33 8.94
C GLU A 437 -12.64 -31.52 7.45
N LYS A 438 -13.90 -31.33 7.03
CA LYS A 438 -14.30 -31.32 5.62
C LYS A 438 -13.60 -30.21 4.84
N ALA A 439 -13.66 -28.98 5.34
CA ALA A 439 -13.08 -27.81 4.68
C ALA A 439 -11.56 -27.96 4.48
N VAL A 440 -10.85 -28.49 5.49
CA VAL A 440 -9.41 -28.78 5.39
C VAL A 440 -9.14 -29.95 4.43
N ALA A 441 -9.93 -31.04 4.48
CA ALA A 441 -9.75 -32.18 3.58
C ALA A 441 -9.85 -31.78 2.10
N VAL A 442 -10.89 -31.02 1.72
CA VAL A 442 -11.09 -30.53 0.34
C VAL A 442 -10.03 -29.49 -0.03
N GLY A 443 -9.69 -28.58 0.89
CA GLY A 443 -8.65 -27.57 0.67
C GLY A 443 -7.28 -28.18 0.39
N MET A 444 -6.84 -29.13 1.22
CA MET A 444 -5.56 -29.83 1.08
C MET A 444 -5.54 -30.75 -0.15
N ALA A 445 -6.64 -31.45 -0.44
CA ALA A 445 -6.76 -32.27 -1.64
C ALA A 445 -6.60 -31.45 -2.94
N SER A 446 -7.17 -30.23 -3.00
CA SER A 446 -7.06 -29.35 -4.19
C SER A 446 -5.64 -28.88 -4.51
N VAL A 447 -4.69 -29.04 -3.57
CA VAL A 447 -3.26 -28.72 -3.77
C VAL A 447 -2.38 -29.97 -3.71
N GLY A 448 -2.96 -31.17 -3.70
CA GLY A 448 -2.25 -32.45 -3.62
C GLY A 448 -1.49 -32.66 -2.31
N ALA A 449 -1.81 -31.91 -1.25
CA ALA A 449 -1.12 -31.99 0.03
C ALA A 449 -1.81 -32.99 0.98
N PRO A 450 -1.06 -33.72 1.82
CA PRO A 450 -1.64 -34.69 2.75
C PRO A 450 -2.31 -33.99 3.94
N PHE A 451 -3.39 -34.60 4.46
CA PHE A 451 -4.11 -34.16 5.65
C PHE A 451 -4.30 -35.36 6.58
N SER A 452 -4.07 -35.17 7.89
CA SER A 452 -4.13 -36.22 8.90
C SER A 452 -5.54 -36.55 9.40
N GLY A 453 -6.56 -35.82 8.93
CA GLY A 453 -7.92 -35.90 9.47
C GLY A 453 -8.11 -35.13 10.78
N LYS A 454 -7.12 -34.35 11.25
CA LYS A 454 -7.20 -33.56 12.50
C LYS A 454 -6.87 -32.11 12.27
N VAL A 455 -7.71 -31.21 12.81
CA VAL A 455 -7.48 -29.76 12.79
C VAL A 455 -7.14 -29.29 14.20
N ASP A 456 -6.08 -28.49 14.31
CA ASP A 456 -5.75 -27.67 15.48
C ASP A 456 -5.57 -26.21 15.02
N PHE A 457 -5.43 -25.29 15.96
CA PHE A 457 -5.21 -23.88 15.68
C PHE A 457 -3.89 -23.38 16.26
N VAL A 458 -3.08 -22.76 15.42
CA VAL A 458 -1.81 -22.14 15.78
C VAL A 458 -1.94 -20.61 15.73
N GLU A 459 -1.32 -19.92 16.69
CA GLU A 459 -1.19 -18.47 16.66
C GLU A 459 -0.19 -18.04 15.60
N THR A 460 -0.48 -16.96 14.88
CA THR A 460 0.31 -16.49 13.75
C THR A 460 0.50 -14.98 13.75
N GLU A 461 1.57 -14.51 13.14
CA GLU A 461 1.84 -13.08 12.94
C GLU A 461 2.29 -12.83 11.48
N SER A 462 1.86 -11.72 10.90
CA SER A 462 2.31 -11.24 9.58
C SER A 462 2.66 -9.76 9.63
N MET A 463 3.67 -9.38 8.84
CA MET A 463 4.16 -8.02 8.72
C MET A 463 3.86 -7.46 7.32
N TRP A 464 3.23 -6.30 7.29
CA TRP A 464 2.86 -5.58 6.07
C TRP A 464 3.51 -4.21 6.08
N PRO A 465 4.15 -3.76 4.98
CA PRO A 465 4.79 -2.45 4.94
C PRO A 465 3.72 -1.36 4.98
N ILE A 466 4.00 -0.26 5.67
CA ILE A 466 3.18 0.95 5.63
C ILE A 466 3.89 1.97 4.72
N THR A 467 3.23 2.36 3.62
CA THR A 467 3.83 3.21 2.56
C THR A 467 2.96 4.37 2.11
N HIS A 468 1.66 4.36 2.44
CA HIS A 468 0.68 5.39 2.09
C HIS A 468 0.15 6.08 3.36
N MET A 469 -0.80 7.01 3.21
CA MET A 469 -1.22 7.93 4.27
C MET A 469 -0.05 8.79 4.79
N VAL A 470 0.74 9.34 3.87
CA VAL A 470 1.86 10.22 4.20
C VAL A 470 1.31 11.54 4.76
N ALA A 471 1.62 11.82 6.03
CA ALA A 471 1.10 12.97 6.75
C ALA A 471 1.82 14.27 6.37
N PRO A 472 1.19 15.45 6.59
CA PRO A 472 1.86 16.74 6.43
C PRO A 472 3.17 16.84 7.23
N ALA A 473 4.17 17.53 6.68
CA ALA A 473 5.48 17.66 7.34
C ALA A 473 5.44 18.36 8.73
N LYS A 474 4.33 19.05 9.06
CA LYS A 474 4.05 19.58 10.41
C LYS A 474 3.63 18.50 11.43
N ASP A 475 3.10 17.37 10.96
CA ASP A 475 2.55 16.27 11.74
C ASP A 475 3.44 15.00 11.69
N ALA A 476 4.52 15.02 10.91
CA ALA A 476 5.58 14.01 10.91
C ALA A 476 6.30 13.94 12.27
N LEU A 477 6.80 12.75 12.64
CA LEU A 477 7.42 12.48 13.94
C LEU A 477 8.56 13.45 14.26
N ARG A 478 8.72 13.74 15.56
CA ARG A 478 9.74 14.62 16.14
C ARG A 478 10.75 13.81 16.92
N CYS A 479 11.84 14.46 17.34
CA CYS A 479 12.91 13.78 18.08
C CYS A 479 12.37 13.02 19.31
N HIS A 480 11.48 13.65 20.09
CA HIS A 480 10.93 13.02 21.29
C HIS A 480 10.06 11.78 21.02
N ASP A 481 9.39 11.68 19.85
CA ASP A 481 8.62 10.48 19.47
C ASP A 481 9.50 9.23 19.33
N CYS A 482 10.80 9.40 19.07
CA CYS A 482 11.74 8.29 18.86
C CYS A 482 12.79 8.17 19.98
N HIS A 483 13.18 9.29 20.60
CA HIS A 483 14.26 9.38 21.57
C HIS A 483 13.83 9.33 23.04
N ALA A 484 12.54 9.53 23.36
CA ALA A 484 12.10 9.37 24.73
C ALA A 484 12.03 7.88 25.14
N SER A 485 12.19 7.60 26.43
CA SER A 485 12.01 6.26 26.97
C SER A 485 10.55 5.81 26.84
N GLY A 486 10.31 4.60 26.35
CA GLY A 486 8.97 4.06 26.06
C GLY A 486 8.35 4.56 24.74
N ALA A 487 9.11 5.30 23.92
CA ALA A 487 8.60 5.89 22.69
C ALA A 487 8.63 4.93 21.47
N ARG A 488 8.40 5.44 20.25
CA ARG A 488 8.15 4.63 19.03
C ARG A 488 9.21 3.55 18.78
N LEU A 489 10.48 3.86 19.02
CA LEU A 489 11.60 2.97 18.74
C LEU A 489 12.05 2.10 19.94
N GLU A 490 11.33 2.07 21.06
CA GLU A 490 11.73 1.34 22.27
C GLU A 490 12.07 -0.14 22.00
N LYS A 491 11.35 -0.78 21.08
CA LYS A 491 11.54 -2.21 20.73
C LYS A 491 12.59 -2.49 19.64
N VAL A 492 13.26 -1.45 19.11
CA VAL A 492 14.27 -1.61 18.06
C VAL A 492 15.64 -1.86 18.68
N ALA A 493 16.10 -3.11 18.66
CA ALA A 493 17.39 -3.51 19.22
C ALA A 493 18.59 -3.11 18.32
N GLY A 494 19.79 -3.04 18.94
CA GLY A 494 21.07 -2.98 18.22
C GLY A 494 21.59 -1.58 17.86
N ILE A 495 20.94 -0.51 18.32
CA ILE A 495 21.42 0.88 18.18
C ILE A 495 21.31 1.62 19.51
N TYR A 496 22.21 2.58 19.73
CA TYR A 496 22.13 3.54 20.82
C TYR A 496 21.28 4.74 20.39
N ILE A 497 20.19 5.00 21.11
CA ILE A 497 19.29 6.13 20.91
C ILE A 497 19.44 7.09 22.12
N PRO A 498 20.06 8.26 21.96
CA PRO A 498 20.21 9.23 23.05
C PRO A 498 18.86 9.59 23.70
N GLY A 499 18.71 9.36 25.01
CA GLY A 499 17.48 9.60 25.77
C GLY A 499 16.58 8.37 25.99
N ARG A 500 16.84 7.26 25.30
CA ARG A 500 16.14 5.98 25.51
C ARG A 500 16.82 5.24 26.66
N GLY A 501 16.19 5.22 27.83
CA GLY A 501 16.78 4.71 29.08
C GLY A 501 17.25 3.25 29.06
N SER A 502 16.75 2.43 28.14
CA SER A 502 17.22 1.06 27.90
C SER A 502 18.59 0.97 27.20
N ASP A 503 19.08 2.07 26.60
CA ASP A 503 20.43 2.19 26.03
C ASP A 503 21.43 2.90 26.95
N HIS A 504 20.97 3.54 28.03
CA HIS A 504 21.82 4.29 28.94
C HIS A 504 22.81 3.36 29.65
N SER A 505 24.07 3.78 29.68
CA SER A 505 25.18 3.01 30.23
C SER A 505 26.02 3.95 31.07
N VAL A 506 25.72 3.96 32.37
CA VAL A 506 26.27 4.91 33.36
C VAL A 506 27.79 5.02 33.27
N TRP A 507 28.50 3.90 33.03
CA TRP A 507 29.96 3.90 32.89
C TRP A 507 30.44 4.59 31.60
N LEU A 508 29.76 4.39 30.46
CA LEU A 508 30.08 5.10 29.21
C LEU A 508 29.73 6.59 29.30
N GLU A 509 28.63 6.93 29.97
CA GLU A 509 28.24 8.32 30.23
C GLU A 509 29.27 9.03 31.13
N VAL A 510 29.69 8.41 32.23
CA VAL A 510 30.74 8.94 33.13
C VAL A 510 32.07 9.11 32.41
N ILE A 511 32.49 8.12 31.60
CA ILE A 511 33.73 8.23 30.80
C ILE A 511 33.62 9.34 29.75
N GLY A 512 32.48 9.45 29.05
CA GLY A 512 32.23 10.49 28.05
C GLY A 512 32.28 11.90 28.65
N TRP A 513 31.62 12.11 29.80
CA TRP A 513 31.66 13.39 30.51
C TRP A 513 33.05 13.70 31.09
N ALA A 514 33.78 12.71 31.60
CA ALA A 514 35.16 12.89 32.04
C ALA A 514 36.09 13.31 30.89
N LEU A 515 35.97 12.68 29.72
CA LEU A 515 36.72 13.05 28.52
C LEU A 515 36.36 14.45 28.02
N ALA A 516 35.07 14.82 28.04
CA ALA A 516 34.62 16.17 27.68
C ALA A 516 35.17 17.23 28.65
N ALA A 517 35.20 16.95 29.96
CA ALA A 517 35.78 17.84 30.97
C ALA A 517 37.30 17.99 30.80
N LEU A 518 38.02 16.91 30.50
CA LEU A 518 39.46 16.94 30.20
C LEU A 518 39.77 17.73 28.91
N ALA A 519 38.97 17.57 27.86
CA ALA A 519 39.09 18.34 26.62
C ALA A 519 38.86 19.84 26.85
N LEU A 520 37.84 20.20 27.63
CA LEU A 520 37.57 21.58 28.02
C LEU A 520 38.71 22.17 28.86
N ALA A 521 39.23 21.43 29.85
CA ALA A 521 40.38 21.84 30.65
C ALA A 521 41.62 22.08 29.77
N GLY A 522 41.92 21.17 28.83
CA GLY A 522 43.00 21.33 27.86
C GLY A 522 42.85 22.58 26.97
N ALA A 523 41.64 22.84 26.49
CA ALA A 523 41.32 24.03 25.69
C ALA A 523 41.49 25.33 26.51
N LEU A 524 41.06 25.34 27.78
CA LEU A 524 41.23 26.48 28.68
C LEU A 524 42.71 26.72 29.04
N VAL A 525 43.48 25.68 29.32
CA VAL A 525 44.94 25.77 29.55
C VAL A 525 45.66 26.29 28.31
N HIS A 526 45.31 25.81 27.11
CA HIS A 526 45.87 26.32 25.85
C HIS A 526 45.50 27.79 25.60
N GLY A 527 44.23 28.16 25.81
CA GLY A 527 43.74 29.53 25.63
C GLY A 527 44.40 30.53 26.60
N THR A 528 44.43 30.21 27.89
CA THR A 528 45.11 31.01 28.92
C THR A 528 46.61 31.10 28.67
N GLY A 529 47.27 30.00 28.26
CA GLY A 529 48.66 29.98 27.84
C GLY A 529 48.95 30.94 26.68
N ARG A 530 48.07 30.98 25.65
CA ARG A 530 48.19 31.95 24.54
C ARG A 530 48.02 33.40 24.98
N ILE A 531 47.06 33.68 25.88
CA ILE A 531 46.87 35.04 26.44
C ILE A 531 48.09 35.46 27.27
N ALA A 532 48.64 34.58 28.11
CA ALA A 532 49.83 34.85 28.91
C ALA A 532 51.08 35.06 28.04
N ALA A 533 51.24 34.28 26.96
CA ALA A 533 52.34 34.44 26.01
C ALA A 533 52.23 35.76 25.21
N ALA A 534 51.02 36.17 24.83
CA ALA A 534 50.80 37.47 24.18
C ALA A 534 51.13 38.65 25.10
N ARG A 535 50.74 38.57 26.38
CA ARG A 535 51.06 39.57 27.42
C ARG A 535 52.54 39.62 27.83
N ARG A 536 53.41 38.77 27.28
CA ARG A 536 54.88 38.82 27.43
C ARG A 536 55.60 39.32 26.17
N ARG A 537 54.87 39.86 25.19
CA ARG A 537 55.41 40.50 23.97
C ARG A 537 55.11 42.00 23.89
N HIS A 538 54.57 42.54 24.99
CA HIS A 538 54.56 43.94 25.38
C HIS A 538 55.32 44.03 26.72
#